data_AF-A0A5Q0TPU7-F1
#
_entry.id   AF-A0A5Q0TPU7-F1
#
_cell.length_a   1.000
_cell.length_b   1.000
_cell.length_c   1.000
_cell.angle_alpha   90.00
_cell.angle_beta   90.00
_cell.angle_gamma   90.00
#
_symmetry.space_group_name_H-M   'P 1'
#
loop_
_entity.id
_entity.type
_entity.pdbx_description
1 polymer ?
#
loop_
_entity_poly.entity_id
_entity_poly.type
_entity_poly.pdbx_seq_one_letter_code
_entity_poly.pdbx_strand_id
1 'polypeptide(L)'
;MIISAILTAVFAYSYFPLVGIKIAISIILANFLLNFSYFLGYGVVAAFFTEHFLTKYRYTGAGFSYQIAAIVTGIYTSLFLPTAIIVSRGIINAVLYIIVMAISLVIIAILSLIPLKETKNIDIL
;
A
#
# COMPACT_ATOMS: atom_id res chain seq x y z
N MET A 1 11.35 1.28 -1.22
CA MET A 1 10.01 1.55 -0.65
C MET A 1 9.35 2.79 -1.26
N ILE A 2 10.03 3.94 -1.35
CA ILE A 2 9.45 5.16 -1.93
C ILE A 2 9.18 5.01 -3.45
N ILE A 3 10.12 4.43 -4.20
CA ILE A 3 9.96 4.16 -5.65
C ILE A 3 8.75 3.27 -5.94
N SER A 4 8.61 2.16 -5.20
CA SER A 4 7.45 1.26 -5.32
C SER A 4 6.14 1.95 -4.95
N ALA A 5 6.14 2.84 -3.94
CA ALA A 5 4.95 3.60 -3.55
C ALA A 5 4.50 4.57 -4.66
N ILE A 6 5.46 5.29 -5.28
CA ILE A 6 5.19 6.18 -6.41
C ILE A 6 4.65 5.38 -7.61
N LEU A 7 5.30 4.27 -7.97
CA LEU A 7 4.87 3.40 -9.06
C LEU A 7 3.44 2.87 -8.83
N THR A 8 3.17 2.39 -7.61
CA THR A 8 1.85 1.88 -7.24
C THR A 8 0.78 2.97 -7.28
N ALA A 9 1.09 4.21 -6.88
CA ALA A 9 0.17 5.34 -6.98
C ALA A 9 -0.16 5.68 -8.45
N VAL A 10 0.84 5.68 -9.33
CA VAL A 10 0.64 5.91 -10.77
C VAL A 10 -0.22 4.81 -11.40
N PHE A 11 0.08 3.54 -11.12
CA PHE A 11 -0.71 2.44 -11.67
C PHE A 11 -2.11 2.31 -11.05
N ALA A 12 -2.29 2.72 -9.79
CA ALA A 12 -3.60 2.77 -9.16
C ALA A 12 -4.55 3.76 -9.87
N TYR A 13 -4.03 4.90 -10.36
CA TYR A 13 -4.80 5.83 -11.17
C TYR A 13 -5.29 5.18 -12.48
N SER A 14 -4.39 4.49 -13.19
CA SER A 14 -4.71 3.83 -14.45
C SER A 14 -5.59 2.58 -14.28
N TYR A 15 -5.63 1.96 -13.10
CA TYR A 15 -6.35 0.71 -12.86
C TYR A 15 -7.86 0.81 -13.14
N PHE A 16 -8.54 1.81 -12.57
CA PHE A 16 -9.99 1.97 -12.72
C PHE A 16 -10.46 2.17 -14.17
N PRO A 17 -9.84 3.04 -15.00
CA PRO A 17 -10.23 3.16 -16.40
C PRO A 17 -9.92 1.89 -17.21
N LEU A 18 -8.80 1.18 -16.95
CA LEU A 18 -8.51 -0.08 -17.65
C LEU A 18 -9.54 -1.17 -17.33
N VAL A 19 -9.93 -1.32 -16.06
CA VAL A 19 -10.97 -2.27 -15.65
C VAL A 19 -12.33 -1.89 -16.22
N GLY A 20 -12.62 -0.59 -16.38
CA GLY A 20 -13.85 -0.07 -16.97
C GLY A 20 -14.10 -0.46 -18.43
N ILE A 21 -13.06 -0.85 -19.18
CA ILE A 21 -13.17 -1.31 -20.58
C ILE A 21 -13.89 -2.67 -20.66
N LYS A 22 -13.95 -3.44 -19.56
CA LYS A 22 -14.61 -4.76 -19.46
C LYS A 22 -14.08 -5.82 -20.44
N ILE A 23 -12.84 -5.64 -20.94
CA ILE A 23 -12.13 -6.63 -21.76
C ILE A 23 -11.17 -7.42 -20.87
N ALA A 24 -11.19 -8.75 -20.99
CA ALA A 24 -10.37 -9.65 -20.17
C ALA A 24 -8.86 -9.31 -20.22
N ILE A 25 -8.31 -9.03 -21.41
CA ILE A 25 -6.89 -8.70 -21.57
C ILE A 25 -6.50 -7.42 -20.81
N SER A 26 -7.38 -6.42 -20.80
CA SER A 26 -7.12 -5.13 -20.15
C SER A 26 -7.15 -5.26 -18.63
N ILE A 27 -8.08 -6.07 -18.10
CA ILE A 27 -8.18 -6.39 -16.67
C ILE A 27 -6.94 -7.16 -16.20
N ILE A 28 -6.47 -8.14 -16.99
CA ILE A 28 -5.26 -8.92 -16.66
C ILE A 28 -4.03 -8.00 -16.63
N LEU A 29 -3.84 -7.15 -17.64
CA LEU A 29 -2.75 -6.19 -17.68
C LEU A 29 -2.80 -5.20 -16.51
N ALA A 30 -3.98 -4.66 -16.19
CA ALA A 30 -4.15 -3.74 -15.07
C ALA A 30 -3.78 -4.39 -13.74
N ASN A 31 -4.23 -5.62 -13.49
CA ASN A 31 -3.87 -6.37 -12.29
C ASN A 31 -2.37 -6.68 -12.25
N PHE A 32 -1.77 -7.07 -13.37
CA PHE A 32 -0.34 -7.36 -13.43
C PHE A 32 0.50 -6.13 -13.07
N LEU A 33 0.25 -4.98 -13.69
CA LEU A 33 1.00 -3.73 -13.45
C LEU A 33 0.89 -3.25 -12.00
N LEU A 34 -0.33 -3.31 -11.44
CA LEU A 34 -0.58 -2.90 -10.06
C LEU A 34 0.10 -3.84 -9.06
N ASN A 35 -0.09 -5.15 -9.21
CA ASN A 35 0.50 -6.14 -8.30
C ASN A 35 2.04 -6.16 -8.41
N PHE A 36 2.59 -6.06 -9.62
CA PHE A 36 4.04 -6.01 -9.82
C PHE A 36 4.68 -4.87 -9.01
N SER A 37 4.09 -3.68 -9.08
CA SER A 37 4.56 -2.50 -8.35
C SER A 37 4.43 -2.66 -6.84
N TYR A 38 3.34 -3.29 -6.39
CA TYR A 38 3.10 -3.60 -4.99
C TYR A 38 4.13 -4.59 -4.42
N PHE A 39 4.38 -5.71 -5.13
CA PHE A 39 5.32 -6.74 -4.69
C PHE A 39 6.77 -6.25 -4.62
N LEU A 40 7.16 -5.32 -5.50
CA LEU A 40 8.46 -4.65 -5.41
C LEU A 40 8.64 -3.91 -4.08
N GLY A 41 7.59 -3.26 -3.60
CA GLY A 41 7.60 -2.61 -2.29
C GLY A 41 7.60 -3.61 -1.13
N TYR A 42 6.82 -4.68 -1.27
CA TYR A 42 6.65 -5.71 -0.26
C TYR A 42 7.97 -6.41 0.10
N GLY A 43 8.83 -6.68 -0.89
CA GLY A 43 10.15 -7.26 -0.65
C GLY A 43 11.07 -6.37 0.19
N VAL A 44 11.05 -5.05 -0.05
CA VAL A 44 11.85 -4.09 0.72
C VAL A 44 11.35 -3.97 2.16
N VAL A 45 10.02 -3.95 2.36
CA VAL A 45 9.40 -3.92 3.69
C VAL A 45 9.77 -5.16 4.50
N ALA A 46 9.74 -6.34 3.88
CA ALA A 46 10.12 -7.59 4.55
C ALA A 46 11.58 -7.60 5.03
N ALA A 47 12.51 -7.08 4.23
CA ALA A 47 13.92 -6.93 4.63
C ALA A 47 14.10 -5.85 5.72
N PHE A 48 13.34 -4.77 5.66
CA PHE A 48 13.39 -3.70 6.66
C PHE A 48 12.94 -4.18 8.07
N PHE A 49 11.90 -5.02 8.13
CA PHE A 49 11.44 -5.62 9.38
C PHE A 49 12.47 -6.56 10.02
N THR A 50 13.33 -7.22 9.24
CA THR A 50 14.39 -8.05 9.84
C THR A 50 15.47 -7.15 10.44
N GLU A 51 15.84 -6.05 9.80
CA GLU A 51 16.91 -5.16 10.26
C GLU A 51 16.57 -4.39 11.56
N HIS A 52 15.31 -4.02 11.79
CA HIS A 52 14.90 -3.22 12.96
C HIS A 52 14.60 -4.00 14.24
N PHE A 53 14.30 -5.31 14.15
CA PHE A 53 13.95 -6.11 15.32
C PHE A 53 15.07 -7.09 15.69
N LEU A 54 15.43 -7.12 16.98
CA LEU A 54 16.35 -8.11 17.56
C LEU A 54 15.85 -9.54 17.25
N THR A 55 16.78 -10.45 16.97
CA THR A 55 16.50 -11.85 16.57
C THR A 55 15.49 -12.56 17.48
N LYS A 56 15.50 -12.28 18.78
CA LYS A 56 14.57 -12.84 19.78
C LYS A 56 13.11 -12.37 19.63
N TYR A 57 12.87 -11.18 19.07
CA TYR A 57 11.54 -10.56 18.97
C TYR A 57 11.06 -10.29 17.54
N ARG A 58 11.84 -10.66 16.52
CA ARG A 58 11.49 -10.46 15.09
C ARG A 58 10.10 -10.96 14.74
N TYR A 59 9.76 -12.18 15.14
CA TYR A 59 8.48 -12.79 14.74
C TYR A 59 7.27 -12.09 15.41
N THR A 60 7.38 -11.79 16.70
CA THR A 60 6.32 -11.11 17.47
C THR A 60 6.16 -9.65 17.05
N GLY A 61 7.27 -8.93 16.87
CA GLY A 61 7.27 -7.53 16.44
C GLY A 61 6.73 -7.34 15.02
N ALA A 62 7.14 -8.20 14.09
CA ALA A 62 6.60 -8.19 12.73
C ALA A 62 5.11 -8.56 12.72
N GLY A 63 4.71 -9.64 13.41
CA GLY A 63 3.31 -10.07 13.49
C GLY A 63 2.38 -9.02 14.09
N PHE A 64 2.80 -8.36 15.17
CA PHE A 64 2.04 -7.26 15.77
C PHE A 64 1.87 -6.08 14.81
N SER A 65 2.94 -5.71 14.11
CA SER A 65 2.91 -4.64 13.10
C SER A 65 1.97 -4.99 11.94
N TYR A 66 1.98 -6.25 11.48
CA TYR A 66 1.05 -6.72 10.45
C TYR A 66 -0.41 -6.66 10.90
N GLN A 67 -0.71 -7.02 12.15
CA GLN A 67 -2.08 -6.94 12.66
C GLN A 67 -2.59 -5.50 12.71
N ILE A 68 -1.78 -4.56 13.20
CA ILE A 68 -2.14 -3.13 13.20
C ILE A 68 -2.32 -2.63 11.76
N ALA A 69 -1.39 -2.96 10.86
CA ALA A 69 -1.48 -2.59 9.45
C ALA A 69 -2.74 -3.17 8.78
N ALA A 70 -3.12 -4.41 9.10
CA ALA A 70 -4.31 -5.06 8.58
C ALA A 70 -5.60 -4.38 9.06
N ILE A 71 -5.67 -3.95 10.33
CA ILE A 71 -6.82 -3.21 10.85
C ILE A 71 -6.96 -1.87 10.13
N VAL A 72 -5.86 -1.12 10.00
CA VAL A 72 -5.89 0.19 9.32
C VAL A 72 -6.32 0.02 7.86
N THR A 73 -5.68 -0.87 7.10
CA THR A 73 -6.03 -1.11 5.69
C THR A 73 -7.44 -1.67 5.52
N GLY A 74 -7.91 -2.50 6.46
CA GLY A 74 -9.28 -3.01 6.50
C GLY A 74 -10.33 -1.91 6.69
N ILE A 75 -10.08 -0.93 7.55
CA ILE A 75 -10.99 0.23 7.73
C ILE A 75 -11.10 1.03 6.42
N TYR A 76 -9.97 1.33 5.78
CA TYR A 76 -9.95 2.06 4.50
C TYR A 76 -10.72 1.30 3.41
N THR A 77 -10.48 0.00 3.27
CA THR A 77 -11.09 -0.80 2.21
C THR A 77 -12.57 -1.07 2.46
N SER A 78 -12.97 -1.36 3.69
CA SER A 78 -14.34 -1.78 4.00
C SER A 78 -15.32 -0.63 4.22
N LEU A 79 -14.88 0.48 4.84
CA LEU A 79 -15.77 1.61 5.13
C LEU A 79 -15.65 2.74 4.10
N PHE A 80 -14.43 3.18 3.81
CA PHE A 80 -14.23 4.38 3.01
C PHE A 80 -14.37 4.13 1.50
N LEU A 81 -13.92 2.98 1.00
CA LEU A 81 -14.02 2.67 -0.43
C LEU A 81 -15.48 2.56 -0.92
N PRO A 82 -16.39 1.81 -0.27
CA PRO A 82 -17.76 1.68 -0.74
C PRO A 82 -18.54 2.99 -0.58
N THR A 83 -18.32 3.72 0.52
CA THR A 83 -18.98 5.01 0.75
C THR A 83 -18.58 6.04 -0.31
N ALA A 84 -17.29 6.09 -0.68
CA ALA A 84 -16.82 6.94 -1.78
C ALA A 84 -17.51 6.61 -3.11
N ILE A 85 -17.68 5.32 -3.43
CA ILE A 85 -18.33 4.87 -4.68
C ILE A 85 -19.83 5.22 -4.70
N ILE A 86 -20.51 5.08 -3.57
CA ILE A 86 -21.95 5.39 -3.44
C ILE A 86 -22.17 6.90 -3.61
N VAL A 87 -21.38 7.73 -2.92
CA VAL A 87 -21.49 9.20 -2.97
C VAL A 87 -21.16 9.73 -4.37
N SER A 88 -20.19 9.15 -5.06
CA SER A 88 -19.80 9.55 -6.41
C SER A 88 -20.73 9.05 -7.53
N ARG A 89 -21.76 8.25 -7.18
CA ARG A 89 -22.71 7.61 -8.12
C ARG A 89 -22.02 6.78 -9.21
N GLY A 90 -20.90 6.15 -8.87
CA GLY A 90 -20.17 5.30 -9.81
C GLY A 90 -18.66 5.33 -9.60
N ILE A 91 -18.02 4.23 -10.01
CA ILE A 91 -16.60 3.96 -9.80
C ILE A 91 -15.68 4.97 -10.51
N ILE A 92 -16.08 5.45 -11.68
CA ILE A 92 -15.28 6.39 -12.48
C ILE A 92 -15.18 7.75 -11.76
N ASN A 93 -16.27 8.20 -11.16
CA ASN A 93 -16.29 9.44 -10.39
C ASN A 93 -15.66 9.26 -9.00
N ALA A 94 -15.60 8.02 -8.50
CA ALA A 94 -14.97 7.69 -7.21
C ALA A 94 -13.45 7.79 -7.27
N VAL A 95 -12.85 7.74 -8.46
CA VAL A 95 -11.39 7.69 -8.67
C VAL A 95 -10.67 8.80 -7.90
N LEU A 96 -11.20 10.03 -7.88
CA LEU A 96 -10.60 11.12 -7.12
C LEU A 96 -10.58 10.85 -5.61
N TYR A 97 -11.66 10.32 -5.03
CA TYR A 97 -11.71 9.96 -3.61
C TYR A 97 -10.74 8.83 -3.28
N ILE A 98 -10.61 7.85 -4.18
CA ILE A 98 -9.71 6.70 -4.01
C ILE A 98 -8.25 7.16 -4.05
N ILE A 99 -7.91 8.09 -4.94
CA ILE A 99 -6.57 8.69 -5.00
C ILE A 99 -6.27 9.47 -3.72
N VAL A 100 -7.22 10.29 -3.24
CA VAL A 100 -7.04 11.06 -1.99
C VAL A 100 -6.80 10.13 -0.81
N MET A 101 -7.54 9.03 -0.70
CA MET A 101 -7.29 7.99 0.31
C MET A 101 -5.91 7.32 0.16
N ALA A 102 -5.50 7.00 -1.07
CA ALA A 102 -4.19 6.40 -1.31
C ALA A 102 -3.06 7.37 -0.92
N ILE A 103 -3.20 8.65 -1.24
CA ILE A 103 -2.27 9.71 -0.85
C ILE A 103 -2.23 9.85 0.67
N SER A 104 -3.38 9.82 1.37
CA SER A 104 -3.39 9.92 2.83
C SER A 104 -2.65 8.76 3.49
N LEU A 105 -2.79 7.54 2.97
CA LEU A 105 -2.04 6.36 3.44
C LEU A 105 -0.53 6.50 3.18
N VAL A 106 -0.14 7.03 2.01
CA VAL A 106 1.27 7.29 1.70
C VAL A 106 1.84 8.37 2.64
N ILE A 107 1.08 9.42 2.94
CA ILE A 107 1.49 10.45 3.90
C ILE A 107 1.66 9.83 5.29
N ILE A 108 0.74 9.00 5.75
CA ILE A 108 0.87 8.28 7.04
C ILE A 108 2.12 7.40 7.05
N ALA A 109 2.40 6.70 5.95
CA ALA A 109 3.60 5.88 5.81
C ALA A 109 4.89 6.73 5.88
N ILE A 110 4.92 7.87 5.18
CA ILE A 110 6.06 8.82 5.21
C ILE A 110 6.23 9.42 6.61
N LEU A 111 5.14 9.83 7.26
CA LEU A 111 5.17 10.35 8.63
C LEU A 111 5.69 9.31 9.62
N SER A 112 5.34 8.04 9.43
CA SER A 112 5.86 6.92 10.23
C SER A 112 7.37 6.69 10.01
N LEU A 113 7.90 7.05 8.84
CA LEU A 113 9.33 6.97 8.54
C LEU A 113 10.17 8.08 9.21
N ILE A 114 9.60 9.25 9.50
CA ILE A 114 10.32 10.38 10.12
C ILE A 114 10.93 10.03 11.50
N PRO A 115 10.21 9.39 12.43
CA PRO A 115 10.78 8.98 13.72
C PRO A 115 11.69 7.74 13.61
N LEU A 116 11.68 7.03 12.48
CA LEU A 116 12.54 5.87 12.24
C LEU A 116 13.93 6.34 11.81
N LYS A 117 14.86 6.34 12.76
CA LYS A 117 16.28 6.64 12.51
C LYS A 117 16.89 5.51 11.70
N GLU A 118 17.42 5.80 10.52
CA GLU A 118 18.17 4.88 9.66
C GLU A 118 19.26 4.13 10.47
N THR A 119 19.02 2.85 10.78
CA THR A 119 19.97 1.96 11.48
C THR A 119 20.78 1.09 10.52
N LYS A 120 21.06 1.59 9.31
CA LYS A 120 21.89 0.92 8.28
C LYS A 120 23.33 0.58 8.71
N ASN A 121 23.75 0.93 9.93
CA ASN A 121 25.12 0.68 10.45
C ASN A 121 25.17 0.09 11.87
N ILE A 122 24.06 -0.44 12.39
CA ILE A 122 24.08 -1.06 13.73
C ILE A 122 23.74 -2.53 13.57
N ASP A 123 24.78 -3.36 13.40
CA ASP A 123 24.69 -4.80 13.59
C ASP A 123 24.26 -5.05 15.05
N ILE A 124 22.96 -5.22 15.26
CA ILE A 124 22.42 -5.77 16.50
C ILE A 124 22.66 -7.28 16.48
N LEU A 125 23.90 -7.65 16.81
CA LEU A 125 24.36 -8.99 17.19
C LEU A 125 23.65 -9.47 18.45
#